data_AF-A0A6M3JFT9-F1
#
_entry.id   AF-A0A6M3JFT9-F1
#
_cell.length_a   1.000
_cell.length_b   1.000
_cell.length_c   1.000
_cell.angle_alpha   90.00
_cell.angle_beta   90.00
_cell.angle_gamma   90.00
#
_symmetry.space_group_name_H-M   'P 1'
#
loop_
_entity.id
_entity.type
_entity.pdbx_description
1 polymer ?
#
loop_
_entity_poly.entity_id
_entity_poly.type
_entity_poly.pdbx_seq_one_letter_code
_entity_poly.pdbx_strand_id
1 'polypeptide(L)'
;MSADNTIVVGRFLTKNDSPYYKVCHCQAVENCDYSNNYPRNLTDWYRVVYFYDAPTFYDKQISLEFAFSIEKDFEDEGHFVEYGVAEIDYNTVLLDITAEEAQKKINEWWDAYLLAKK
;
A
#
# COMPACT_ATOMS: atom_id res chain seq x y z
N MET A 1 1.72 -19.75 -7.35
CA MET A 1 2.36 -18.72 -6.50
C MET A 1 1.36 -18.44 -5.40
N SER A 2 1.66 -18.79 -4.15
CA SER A 2 0.90 -18.18 -3.05
C SER A 2 1.24 -16.70 -3.12
N ALA A 3 0.22 -15.85 -3.17
CA ALA A 3 0.45 -14.43 -3.03
C ALA A 3 0.66 -14.19 -1.53
N ASP A 4 1.77 -13.55 -1.18
CA ASP A 4 2.09 -13.03 0.14
C ASP A 4 0.98 -12.04 0.55
N ASN A 5 -0.11 -12.54 1.13
CA ASN A 5 -1.27 -11.74 1.54
C ASN A 5 -0.96 -11.10 2.90
N THR A 6 -1.22 -9.80 3.01
CA THR A 6 -1.07 -9.05 4.26
C THR A 6 -2.12 -7.96 4.38
N ILE A 7 -2.51 -7.64 5.60
CA ILE A 7 -3.32 -6.45 5.90
C ILE A 7 -2.36 -5.35 6.33
N VAL A 8 -2.28 -4.26 5.58
CA VAL A 8 -1.36 -3.14 5.85
C VAL A 8 -2.10 -1.97 6.45
N VAL A 9 -1.61 -1.48 7.58
CA VAL A 9 -1.97 -0.20 8.18
C VAL A 9 -0.89 0.82 7.81
N GLY A 10 -1.17 1.63 6.79
CA GLY A 10 -0.29 2.71 6.34
C GLY A 10 -0.57 4.00 7.11
N ARG A 11 0.43 4.53 7.82
CA ARG A 11 0.39 5.85 8.46
C ARG A 11 0.90 6.91 7.49
N PHE A 12 0.06 7.88 7.13
CA PHE A 12 0.37 8.98 6.23
C PHE A 12 0.25 10.33 6.95
N LEU A 13 0.77 11.38 6.33
CA LEU A 13 0.58 12.75 6.81
C LEU A 13 -0.49 13.48 6.00
N THR A 14 -1.31 14.29 6.66
CA THR A 14 -2.14 15.31 6.00
C THR A 14 -1.25 16.46 5.50
N LYS A 15 -1.83 17.39 4.73
CA LYS A 15 -1.16 18.63 4.28
C LYS A 15 -0.69 19.54 5.44
N ASN A 16 -1.21 19.33 6.65
CA ASN A 16 -0.86 20.08 7.86
C ASN A 16 -0.05 19.22 8.86
N ASP A 17 0.65 18.18 8.38
CA ASP A 17 1.48 17.26 9.18
C ASP A 17 0.74 16.51 10.30
N SER A 18 -0.59 16.45 10.25
CA SER A 18 -1.38 15.60 11.15
C SER A 18 -1.47 14.18 10.57
N PRO A 19 -1.20 13.11 11.34
CA PRO A 19 -1.23 11.76 10.81
C PRO A 19 -2.65 11.28 10.52
N TYR A 20 -2.79 10.41 9.53
CA TYR A 20 -3.98 9.58 9.30
C TYR A 20 -3.53 8.18 8.88
N TYR A 21 -4.44 7.22 8.97
CA TYR A 21 -4.19 5.81 8.71
C TYR A 21 -5.09 5.34 7.57
N LYS A 22 -4.53 4.54 6.67
CA LYS A 22 -5.29 3.80 5.66
C LYS A 22 -5.04 2.31 5.81
N VAL A 23 -6.08 1.51 5.67
CA VAL A 23 -6.01 0.05 5.83
C VAL A 23 -6.34 -0.63 4.49
N CYS A 24 -5.40 -1.41 3.95
CA CYS A 24 -5.60 -2.21 2.73
C CYS A 24 -5.33 -3.69 3.00
N HIS A 25 -6.01 -4.57 2.28
CA HIS A 25 -5.48 -5.90 2.00
C HIS A 25 -4.65 -5.83 0.73
N CYS A 26 -3.40 -6.27 0.81
CA CYS A 26 -2.41 -6.05 -0.22
C CYS A 26 -1.60 -7.33 -0.47
N GLN A 27 -1.28 -7.59 -1.74
CA GLN A 27 -0.40 -8.69 -2.16
C GLN A 27 1.00 -8.14 -2.45
N ALA A 28 2.03 -8.78 -1.89
CA ALA A 28 3.43 -8.50 -2.22
C ALA A 28 3.92 -7.06 -1.98
N VAL A 29 3.45 -6.40 -0.91
CA VAL A 29 3.89 -5.05 -0.51
C VAL A 29 5.41 -4.96 -0.37
N GLU A 30 6.06 -6.06 0.02
CA GLU A 30 7.51 -6.08 0.19
C GLU A 30 8.29 -5.79 -1.10
N ASN A 31 7.78 -6.26 -2.23
CA ASN A 31 8.41 -6.03 -3.53
C ASN A 31 8.27 -4.57 -3.97
N CYS A 32 7.29 -3.84 -3.46
CA CYS A 32 6.97 -2.47 -3.88
C CYS A 32 7.64 -1.42 -2.98
N ASP A 33 7.66 -1.61 -1.66
CA ASP A 33 8.19 -0.62 -0.69
C ASP A 33 9.62 -0.93 -0.18
N TYR A 34 10.16 -2.15 -0.33
CA TYR A 34 11.50 -2.51 0.18
C TYR A 34 12.59 -2.72 -0.89
N SER A 35 12.30 -2.51 -2.18
CA SER A 35 13.31 -2.62 -3.23
C SER A 35 14.14 -1.34 -3.33
N ASN A 36 15.37 -1.37 -2.78
CA ASN A 36 16.35 -0.27 -2.84
C ASN A 36 16.70 0.21 -4.27
N ASN A 37 16.24 -0.48 -5.31
CA ASN A 37 16.50 -0.16 -6.70
C ASN A 37 15.41 0.68 -7.37
N TYR A 38 14.28 0.93 -6.69
CA TYR A 38 13.19 1.69 -7.28
C TYR A 38 13.30 3.20 -7.01
N PRO A 39 13.07 4.04 -8.04
CA PRO A 39 12.96 5.47 -7.84
C PRO A 39 11.83 5.81 -6.87
N ARG A 40 12.03 6.81 -6.01
CA ARG A 40 11.06 7.22 -4.99
C ARG A 40 9.67 7.52 -5.57
N ASN A 41 9.61 8.16 -6.73
CA ASN A 41 8.35 8.46 -7.41
C ASN A 41 7.60 7.19 -7.87
N LEU A 42 8.32 6.13 -8.28
CA LEU A 42 7.72 4.84 -8.62
C LEU A 42 7.09 4.22 -7.37
N THR A 43 7.81 4.21 -6.25
CA THR A 43 7.30 3.73 -4.97
C THR A 43 6.05 4.50 -4.55
N ASP A 44 6.07 5.84 -4.63
CA ASP A 44 4.93 6.69 -4.30
C ASP A 44 3.69 6.38 -5.17
N TRP A 45 3.86 6.07 -6.47
CA TRP A 45 2.75 5.65 -7.33
C TRP A 45 2.18 4.29 -6.94
N TYR A 46 3.03 3.33 -6.56
CA TYR A 46 2.54 2.07 -6.02
C TYR A 46 1.65 2.32 -4.80
N ARG A 47 2.07 3.20 -3.88
CA ARG A 47 1.25 3.55 -2.69
C ARG A 47 -0.14 4.05 -3.05
N VAL A 48 -0.24 4.88 -4.09
CA VAL A 48 -1.54 5.32 -4.60
C VAL A 48 -2.37 4.13 -5.06
N VAL A 49 -1.82 3.25 -5.90
CA VAL A 49 -2.56 2.12 -6.49
C VAL A 49 -3.23 1.27 -5.42
N TYR A 50 -2.54 0.94 -4.32
CA TYR A 50 -3.09 0.03 -3.32
C TYR A 50 -3.85 0.72 -2.17
N PHE A 51 -3.69 2.03 -1.94
CA PHE A 51 -4.41 2.76 -0.90
C PHE A 51 -5.46 3.76 -1.40
N TYR A 52 -5.66 3.92 -2.71
CA TYR A 52 -6.53 4.97 -3.27
C TYR A 52 -7.92 5.01 -2.59
N ASP A 53 -8.62 3.87 -2.61
CA ASP A 53 -9.96 3.70 -2.04
C ASP A 53 -9.97 3.06 -0.64
N ALA A 54 -8.79 2.91 -0.01
CA ALA A 54 -8.70 2.30 1.31
C ALA A 54 -9.41 3.16 2.38
N PRO A 55 -10.16 2.53 3.31
CA PRO A 55 -10.77 3.22 4.44
C PRO A 55 -9.76 4.08 5.20
N THR A 56 -10.17 5.29 5.57
CA THR A 56 -9.33 6.29 6.23
C THR A 56 -9.76 6.49 7.67
N PHE A 57 -8.78 6.46 8.57
CA PHE A 57 -8.96 6.62 10.01
C PHE A 57 -8.01 7.70 10.53
N TYR A 58 -8.44 8.45 11.55
CA TYR A 58 -7.59 9.45 12.22
C TYR A 58 -7.08 8.97 13.58
N ASP A 59 -7.57 7.82 14.05
CA ASP A 59 -7.14 7.19 15.29
C ASP A 59 -6.45 5.86 14.99
N LYS A 60 -5.29 5.64 15.62
CA LYS A 60 -4.48 4.45 15.41
C LYS A 60 -5.19 3.19 15.90
N GLN A 61 -5.79 3.25 17.09
CA GLN A 61 -6.41 2.09 17.71
C GLN A 61 -7.61 1.62 16.88
N ILE A 62 -8.44 2.54 16.41
CA ILE A 62 -9.56 2.22 15.51
C ILE A 62 -9.06 1.57 14.20
N SER A 63 -7.97 2.08 13.63
CA SER A 63 -7.41 1.51 12.40
C SER A 63 -6.89 0.08 12.59
N LEU A 64 -6.29 -0.21 13.75
CA LEU A 64 -5.82 -1.55 14.10
C LEU A 64 -6.99 -2.51 14.33
N GLU A 65 -8.01 -2.09 15.07
CA GLU A 65 -9.23 -2.89 15.29
C GLU A 65 -9.91 -3.26 13.96
N PHE A 66 -9.95 -2.33 13.01
CA PHE A 66 -10.44 -2.60 11.67
C PHE A 66 -9.53 -3.55 10.87
N ALA A 67 -8.21 -3.41 10.98
CA ALA A 67 -7.28 -4.33 10.32
C ALA A 67 -7.44 -5.77 10.82
N PHE A 68 -7.54 -5.96 12.14
CA PHE A 68 -7.77 -7.27 12.75
C PHE A 68 -9.15 -7.85 12.42
N SER A 69 -10.18 -7.01 12.21
CA SER A 69 -11.47 -7.52 11.75
C SER A 69 -11.38 -8.08 10.33
N ILE A 70 -10.65 -7.42 9.42
CA ILE A 70 -10.43 -7.94 8.05
C ILE A 70 -9.64 -9.25 8.09
N GLU A 71 -8.55 -9.31 8.87
CA GLU A 71 -7.74 -10.52 9.01
C GLU A 71 -8.60 -11.71 9.46
N LYS A 72 -9.44 -11.49 10.48
CA LYS A 72 -10.38 -12.51 10.97
C LYS A 72 -11.40 -12.93 9.91
N ASP A 73 -11.99 -11.97 9.18
CA ASP A 73 -12.95 -12.28 8.13
C ASP A 73 -12.29 -13.16 7.04
N PHE A 74 -11.03 -12.91 6.69
CA PHE A 74 -10.25 -13.75 5.78
C PHE A 74 -10.03 -15.16 6.33
N GLU A 75 -9.65 -15.30 7.61
CA GLU A 75 -9.49 -16.60 8.26
C GLU A 75 -10.81 -17.40 8.29
N ASP A 76 -11.92 -16.74 8.61
CA ASP A 76 -13.25 -17.34 8.65
C ASP A 76 -13.74 -17.80 7.25
N GLU A 77 -13.30 -17.11 6.18
CA GLU A 77 -13.54 -17.50 4.77
C GLU A 77 -12.60 -18.62 4.26
N GLY A 78 -11.64 -19.07 5.09
CA GLY A 78 -10.65 -20.09 4.72
C GLY A 78 -9.52 -19.55 3.84
N HIS A 79 -9.34 -18.23 3.80
CA HIS A 79 -8.17 -17.58 3.22
C HIS A 79 -7.05 -17.47 4.27
N PHE A 80 -5.80 -17.49 3.78
CA PHE A 80 -4.63 -17.35 4.65
C PHE A 80 -3.99 -15.98 4.44
N VAL A 81 -3.83 -15.22 5.52
CA VAL A 81 -3.06 -13.98 5.59
C VAL A 81 -1.66 -14.33 6.08
N GLU A 82 -0.70 -14.41 5.17
CA GLU A 82 0.61 -15.01 5.44
C GLU A 82 1.46 -14.21 6.42
N TYR A 83 1.36 -12.88 6.36
CA TYR A 83 2.11 -11.96 7.23
C TYR A 83 1.23 -11.27 8.28
N GLY A 84 -0.04 -11.64 8.34
CA GLY A 84 -1.05 -11.01 9.19
C GLY A 84 -1.19 -9.50 8.97
N VAL A 85 -1.47 -8.78 10.07
CA VAL A 85 -1.50 -7.31 10.13
C VAL A 85 -0.10 -6.70 10.27
N ALA A 86 0.30 -5.85 9.32
CA ALA A 86 1.56 -5.11 9.31
C ALA A 86 1.35 -3.60 9.37
N GLU A 87 2.22 -2.88 10.09
CA GLU A 87 2.22 -1.41 10.15
C GLU A 87 3.37 -0.83 9.32
N ILE A 88 3.09 0.21 8.54
CA ILE A 88 4.11 0.95 7.77
C ILE A 88 3.95 2.45 7.99
N ASP A 89 5.06 3.13 8.31
CA ASP A 89 5.07 4.57 8.55
C ASP A 89 5.60 5.36 7.35
N TYR A 90 4.73 6.17 6.75
CA TYR A 90 5.05 7.06 5.64
C TYR A 90 5.08 8.51 6.12
N ASN A 91 6.28 9.11 6.10
CA ASN A 91 6.48 10.54 6.37
C ASN A 91 6.14 11.42 5.15
N THR A 92 5.00 11.17 4.50
CA THR A 92 4.53 11.94 3.32
C THR A 92 3.01 11.92 3.21
N VAL A 93 2.46 12.89 2.48
CA VAL A 93 1.07 12.87 2.02
C VAL A 93 0.94 11.87 0.87
N LEU A 94 -0.15 11.10 0.84
CA LEU A 94 -0.51 10.31 -0.34
C LEU A 94 -0.75 11.24 -1.53
N LEU A 95 -0.25 10.88 -2.71
CA LEU A 95 -0.42 11.71 -3.90
C LEU A 95 -1.89 11.84 -4.28
N ASP A 96 -2.27 13.04 -4.70
CA ASP A 96 -3.63 13.40 -5.14
C ASP A 96 -3.78 13.10 -6.65
N ILE A 97 -3.74 11.82 -7.00
CA ILE A 97 -3.96 11.28 -8.36
C ILE A 97 -4.78 9.99 -8.27
N THR A 98 -5.45 9.58 -9.35
CA THR A 98 -6.23 8.34 -9.35
C THR A 98 -5.34 7.09 -9.40
N ALA A 99 -5.90 5.93 -9.01
CA ALA A 99 -5.22 4.65 -9.16
C ALA A 99 -4.87 4.35 -10.63
N GLU A 100 -5.75 4.67 -11.60
CA GLU A 100 -5.47 4.51 -13.03
C GLU A 100 -4.32 5.41 -13.50
N GLU A 101 -4.29 6.66 -13.04
CA GLU A 101 -3.19 7.59 -13.36
C GLU A 101 -1.86 7.10 -12.79
N ALA A 102 -1.86 6.59 -11.56
CA ALA A 102 -0.67 6.01 -10.95
C ALA A 102 -0.20 4.75 -11.69
N GLN A 103 -1.13 3.85 -12.04
CA GLN A 103 -0.82 2.63 -12.78
C GLN A 103 -0.23 2.92 -14.16
N LYS A 104 -0.75 3.93 -14.85
CA LYS A 104 -0.21 4.39 -16.13
C LYS A 104 1.26 4.81 -15.99
N LYS A 105 1.60 5.60 -14.98
CA LYS A 105 2.98 6.05 -14.72
C LYS A 105 3.93 4.91 -14.36
N ILE A 106 3.44 3.91 -13.62
CA ILE A 106 4.20 2.68 -13.31
C ILE A 106 4.54 1.94 -14.61
N ASN A 107 3.57 1.75 -15.49
CA ASN A 107 3.77 1.03 -16.76
C ASN A 107 4.74 1.79 -17.67
N GLU A 108 4.59 3.11 -17.80
CA GLU A 108 5.49 3.96 -18.59
C GLU A 108 6.95 3.87 -18.09
N TRP A 109 7.15 3.81 -16.77
CA TRP A 109 8.47 3.63 -16.18
C TRP A 109 9.09 2.28 -16.56
N TRP A 110 8.32 1.18 -16.45
CA TRP A 110 8.79 -0.16 -16.81
C TRP A 110 9.12 -0.28 -18.29
N ASP A 111 8.29 0.28 -19.17
CA ASP A 111 8.55 0.28 -20.61
C ASP A 111 9.87 0.98 -20.95
N ALA A 112 10.11 2.15 -20.34
CA ALA A 112 11.37 2.88 -20.51
C ALA A 112 12.57 2.08 -19.96
N TYR A 113 12.42 1.47 -18.78
CA TYR A 113 13.47 0.64 -18.16
C TYR A 113 13.84 -0.56 -19.03
N LEU A 114 12.85 -1.24 -19.60
CA LEU A 114 13.05 -2.40 -20.47
C LEU A 114 13.69 -1.99 -21.81
N LEU A 115 13.34 -0.83 -22.36
CA LEU A 115 13.97 -0.28 -23.56
C LEU A 115 15.45 0.07 -23.33
N ALA A 116 15.78 0.65 -22.17
CA ALA A 116 17.15 1.01 -21.83
C ALA A 116 18.09 -0.20 -21.62
N LYS A 117 17.53 -1.40 -21.44
CA LYS A 117 18.27 -2.66 -21.26
C LYS A 117 18.51 -3.46 -22.54
N LYS A 118 17.99 -3.02 -23.68
CA LYS A 118 18.19 -3.63 -25.00
C LYS A 118 19.34 -2.94 -25.74
#